data_AF-A0A2N3HIH0-F1
#
_entry.id   AF-A0A2N3HIH0-F1
#
_cell.length_a   1.000
_cell.length_b   1.000
_cell.length_c   1.000
_cell.angle_alpha   90.00
_cell.angle_beta   90.00
_cell.angle_gamma   90.00
#
_symmetry.space_group_name_H-M   'P 1'
#
loop_
_entity.id
_entity.type
_entity.pdbx_description
1 polymer ?
#
loop_
_entity_poly.entity_id
_entity_poly.type
_entity_poly.pdbx_seq_one_letter_code
_entity_poly.pdbx_strand_id
1 'polypeptide(L)'
;MRRFLALPFFLFFLCCKNEIKNSTDNFDGLKKYYFPNGILKSQGMTFENNQPIGIWNYYDSTGILNSTVEYIKINGKSYINQDWVFDKNGDTLKNKGSHFKIVFEKDTIRLNEPIRAKIDLTTPLFKNKNSNIFVVVPKDYSINFNEDFSNLKEVNLDTTFNLNLENEMKNSIGLTTDFGKTAIFGRYFNSIGKKKLRGILVEYFYQDSITSDSIKLNYFENKRYFEKDILVIENMN
;
A
#
# COMPACT_ATOMS: atom_id res chain seq x y z
N MET A 1 64.13 -6.71 6.01
CA MET A 1 63.05 -7.56 5.46
C MET A 1 62.06 -7.88 6.58
N ARG A 2 60.97 -7.10 6.72
CA ARG A 2 59.91 -7.35 7.70
C ARG A 2 58.84 -8.21 7.04
N ARG A 3 58.66 -9.44 7.53
CA ARG A 3 57.60 -10.36 7.13
C ARG A 3 56.29 -9.92 7.82
N PHE A 4 55.31 -9.46 7.04
CA PHE A 4 53.94 -9.31 7.52
C PHE A 4 53.24 -10.67 7.48
N LEU A 5 52.89 -11.20 8.65
CA LEU A 5 51.95 -12.31 8.79
C LEU A 5 50.53 -11.71 8.60
N ALA A 6 49.84 -12.10 7.54
CA ALA A 6 48.42 -11.82 7.38
C ALA A 6 47.61 -12.85 8.16
N LEU A 7 46.93 -12.43 9.23
CA LEU A 7 45.89 -13.21 9.88
C LEU A 7 44.63 -13.20 8.99
N PRO A 8 44.02 -14.34 8.65
CA PRO A 8 42.75 -14.33 7.94
C PRO A 8 41.62 -13.94 8.90
N PHE A 9 40.97 -12.82 8.59
CA PHE A 9 39.81 -12.30 9.28
C PHE A 9 38.62 -13.23 8.99
N PHE A 10 38.36 -14.19 9.89
CA PHE A 10 37.18 -15.04 9.82
C PHE A 10 35.96 -14.20 10.20
N LEU A 11 35.26 -13.66 9.19
CA LEU A 11 33.95 -13.03 9.37
C LEU A 11 32.94 -14.11 9.79
N PHE A 12 32.76 -14.26 11.10
CA PHE A 12 31.60 -14.92 11.68
C PHE A 12 30.36 -14.11 11.28
N PHE A 13 29.67 -14.51 10.22
CA PHE A 13 28.29 -14.12 9.99
C PHE A 13 27.46 -14.76 11.09
N LEU A 14 27.25 -14.03 12.19
CA LEU A 14 26.14 -14.30 13.10
C LEU A 14 24.87 -14.12 12.26
N CYS A 15 24.33 -15.25 11.80
CA CYS A 15 23.01 -15.30 11.21
C CYS A 15 22.04 -14.88 12.32
N CYS A 16 21.62 -13.61 12.30
CA CYS A 16 20.46 -13.16 13.07
C CYS A 16 19.30 -14.06 12.63
N LYS A 17 18.93 -14.99 13.51
CA LYS A 17 17.66 -15.70 13.40
C LYS A 17 16.58 -14.63 13.39
N ASN A 18 16.00 -14.38 12.23
CA ASN A 18 14.74 -13.66 12.16
C ASN A 18 13.71 -14.52 12.90
N GLU A 19 13.27 -14.02 14.05
CA GLU A 19 12.10 -14.54 14.74
C GLU A 19 10.90 -14.38 13.80
N ILE A 20 10.41 -15.51 13.28
CA ILE A 20 9.12 -15.59 12.60
C ILE A 20 8.07 -15.27 13.66
N LYS A 21 7.51 -14.06 13.60
CA LYS A 21 6.36 -13.68 14.42
C LYS A 21 5.17 -14.52 14.01
N ASN A 22 4.57 -15.18 14.99
CA ASN A 22 3.26 -15.80 14.88
C ASN A 22 2.20 -14.73 14.56
N SER A 23 1.87 -14.53 13.28
CA SER A 23 0.50 -14.28 12.87
C SER A 23 -0.12 -15.64 12.54
N THR A 24 -1.36 -15.86 12.93
CA THR A 24 -2.15 -17.06 12.63
C THR A 24 -2.57 -17.06 11.16
N ASP A 25 -1.62 -16.91 10.24
CA ASP A 25 -1.82 -17.07 8.82
C ASP A 25 -1.21 -18.40 8.40
N ASN A 26 -2.04 -19.32 7.93
CA ASN A 26 -1.57 -20.50 7.22
C ASN A 26 -1.03 -20.09 5.86
N PHE A 27 0.20 -19.57 5.85
CA PHE A 27 0.94 -19.38 4.61
C PHE A 27 1.40 -20.75 4.10
N ASP A 28 1.08 -21.03 2.83
CA ASP A 28 1.50 -22.24 2.11
C ASP A 28 3.01 -22.20 1.74
N GLY A 29 3.71 -21.13 2.13
CA GLY A 29 5.14 -20.91 1.93
C GLY A 29 5.50 -20.18 0.64
N LEU A 30 6.80 -20.08 0.38
CA LEU A 30 7.36 -19.45 -0.83
C LEU A 30 7.12 -20.35 -2.05
N LYS A 31 6.43 -19.82 -3.06
CA LYS A 31 6.26 -20.48 -4.36
C LYS A 31 7.20 -19.86 -5.39
N LYS A 32 7.71 -20.71 -6.28
CA LYS A 32 8.53 -20.32 -7.42
C LYS A 32 8.02 -21.02 -8.67
N TYR A 33 7.90 -20.27 -9.75
CA TYR A 33 7.55 -20.79 -11.07
C TYR A 33 8.70 -20.49 -12.02
N TYR A 34 8.92 -21.37 -12.98
CA TYR A 34 10.02 -21.30 -13.92
C TYR A 34 9.51 -21.37 -15.35
N PHE A 35 10.22 -20.74 -16.28
CA PHE A 35 10.02 -20.91 -17.71
C PHE A 35 10.52 -22.29 -18.17
N PRO A 36 10.15 -22.76 -19.39
CA PRO A 36 10.65 -24.03 -19.91
C PRO A 36 12.18 -24.12 -20.00
N ASN A 37 12.87 -22.98 -20.12
CA ASN A 37 14.33 -22.90 -20.11
C ASN A 37 14.96 -22.94 -18.71
N GLY A 38 14.17 -23.14 -17.65
CA GLY A 38 14.62 -23.21 -16.26
C GLY A 38 14.86 -21.86 -15.58
N ILE A 39 14.68 -20.74 -16.27
CA ILE A 39 14.81 -19.39 -15.69
C ILE A 39 13.61 -19.09 -14.81
N LEU A 40 13.85 -18.44 -13.66
CA LEU A 40 12.79 -18.04 -12.72
C LEU A 40 11.81 -17.12 -13.44
N LYS A 41 10.52 -17.48 -13.43
CA LYS A 41 9.42 -16.73 -14.03
C LYS A 41 8.72 -15.85 -13.00
N SER A 42 8.43 -16.39 -11.83
CA SER A 42 7.86 -15.61 -10.75
C SER A 42 8.10 -16.26 -9.39
N GLN A 43 8.05 -15.45 -8.34
CA GLN A 43 8.10 -15.93 -6.96
C GLN A 43 7.34 -15.02 -6.02
N GLY A 44 6.77 -15.61 -4.97
CA GLY A 44 6.08 -14.90 -3.90
C GLY A 44 5.47 -15.87 -2.90
N MET A 45 4.84 -15.32 -1.86
CA MET A 45 4.17 -16.14 -0.84
C MET A 45 2.75 -16.48 -1.29
N THR A 46 2.27 -17.63 -0.87
CA THR A 46 0.85 -18.00 -0.98
C THR A 46 0.23 -18.28 0.38
N PHE A 47 -1.08 -18.20 0.46
CA PHE A 47 -1.91 -18.73 1.54
C PHE A 47 -3.02 -19.58 0.93
N GLU A 48 -3.67 -20.40 1.76
CA GLU A 48 -4.87 -21.19 1.50
C GLU A 48 -5.26 -21.35 0.02
N ASN A 49 -5.08 -22.57 -0.50
CA ASN A 49 -5.37 -22.93 -1.90
C ASN A 49 -4.47 -22.21 -2.92
N ASN A 50 -3.18 -21.99 -2.57
CA ASN A 50 -2.19 -21.33 -3.42
C ASN A 50 -2.59 -19.90 -3.88
N GLN A 51 -3.41 -19.19 -3.10
CA GLN A 51 -3.73 -17.80 -3.37
C GLN A 51 -2.51 -16.91 -3.07
N PRO A 52 -2.11 -15.99 -3.96
CA PRO A 52 -0.93 -15.15 -3.74
C PRO A 52 -1.15 -14.15 -2.61
N ILE A 53 -0.08 -13.81 -1.88
CA ILE A 53 -0.10 -12.79 -0.82
C ILE A 53 1.24 -12.07 -0.74
N GLY A 54 1.20 -10.80 -0.34
CA GLY A 54 2.38 -9.95 -0.24
C GLY A 54 3.00 -9.70 -1.60
N ILE A 55 4.32 -9.52 -1.61
CA ILE A 55 5.06 -9.14 -2.81
C ILE A 55 5.35 -10.35 -3.69
N TRP A 56 4.92 -10.26 -4.94
CA TRP A 56 5.25 -11.17 -6.03
C TRP A 56 6.14 -10.48 -7.05
N ASN A 57 7.24 -11.12 -7.40
CA ASN A 57 8.16 -10.66 -8.42
C ASN A 57 7.99 -11.50 -9.67
N TYR A 58 7.96 -10.84 -10.84
CA TYR A 58 7.82 -11.48 -12.14
C TYR A 58 9.00 -11.09 -13.02
N TYR A 59 9.54 -12.09 -13.72
CA TYR A 59 10.72 -11.96 -14.55
C TYR A 59 10.37 -12.37 -15.98
N ASP A 60 11.11 -11.84 -16.95
CA ASP A 60 11.04 -12.32 -18.32
C ASP A 60 11.86 -13.60 -18.54
N SER A 61 11.81 -14.15 -19.75
CA SER A 61 12.51 -15.39 -20.10
C SER A 61 14.04 -15.28 -20.08
N THR A 62 14.60 -14.08 -19.90
CA THR A 62 16.03 -13.81 -19.72
C THR A 62 16.42 -13.62 -18.25
N GLY A 63 15.44 -13.57 -17.35
CA GLY A 63 15.62 -13.41 -15.91
C GLY A 63 15.60 -11.96 -15.44
N ILE A 64 15.26 -11.00 -16.31
CA ILE A 64 15.14 -9.59 -15.95
C ILE A 64 13.79 -9.36 -15.26
N LEU A 65 13.79 -8.65 -14.12
CA LEU A 65 12.58 -8.29 -13.39
C LEU A 65 11.72 -7.35 -14.24
N ASN A 66 10.53 -7.79 -14.61
CA ASN A 66 9.62 -7.02 -15.47
C ASN A 66 8.53 -6.30 -14.67
N SER A 67 8.13 -6.84 -13.53
CA SER A 67 7.08 -6.29 -12.69
C SER A 67 7.09 -6.87 -11.29
N THR A 68 6.52 -6.11 -10.37
CA THR A 68 6.25 -6.51 -8.99
C THR A 68 4.78 -6.24 -8.70
N VAL A 69 4.09 -7.18 -8.06
CA VAL A 69 2.68 -7.07 -7.68
C VAL A 69 2.56 -7.32 -6.19
N GLU A 70 1.91 -6.42 -5.48
CA GLU A 70 1.48 -6.61 -4.10
C GLU A 70 0.07 -7.21 -4.09
N TYR A 71 -0.07 -8.39 -3.48
CA TYR A 71 -1.34 -9.02 -3.21
C TYR A 71 -1.73 -8.84 -1.74
N ILE A 72 -3.02 -8.63 -1.48
CA ILE A 72 -3.59 -8.53 -0.13
C ILE A 72 -4.78 -9.47 0.03
N LYS A 73 -4.91 -10.04 1.22
CA LYS A 73 -6.05 -10.88 1.61
C LYS A 73 -7.20 -9.98 2.09
N ILE A 74 -8.35 -10.05 1.43
CA ILE A 74 -9.59 -9.37 1.85
C ILE A 74 -10.69 -10.41 1.97
N ASN A 75 -11.33 -10.53 3.14
CA ASN A 75 -12.36 -11.53 3.41
C ASN A 75 -11.94 -12.96 2.97
N GLY A 76 -10.72 -13.36 3.33
CA GLY A 76 -10.16 -14.68 2.97
C GLY A 76 -9.80 -14.88 1.48
N LYS A 77 -9.84 -13.84 0.64
CA LYS A 77 -9.50 -13.92 -0.79
C LYS A 77 -8.37 -12.97 -1.18
N SER A 78 -7.52 -13.41 -2.10
CA SER A 78 -6.42 -12.59 -2.63
C SER A 78 -6.91 -11.57 -3.66
N TYR A 79 -6.46 -10.33 -3.53
CA TYR A 79 -6.66 -9.26 -4.51
C TYR A 79 -5.34 -8.52 -4.78
N ILE A 80 -5.18 -7.99 -6.01
CA ILE A 80 -4.08 -7.09 -6.32
C ILE A 80 -4.31 -5.78 -5.56
N ASN A 81 -3.36 -5.40 -4.72
CA ASN A 81 -3.36 -4.14 -4.00
C ASN A 81 -2.64 -3.05 -4.79
N GLN A 82 -1.45 -3.37 -5.30
CA GLN A 82 -0.59 -2.46 -6.07
C GLN A 82 0.25 -3.24 -7.08
N ASP A 83 0.67 -2.59 -8.16
CA ASP A 83 1.62 -3.15 -9.09
C ASP A 83 2.56 -2.10 -9.71
N TRP A 84 3.79 -2.53 -9.95
CA TRP A 84 4.86 -1.77 -10.58
C TRP A 84 5.35 -2.54 -11.79
N VAL A 85 5.56 -1.83 -12.90
CA VAL A 85 6.13 -2.40 -14.12
C VAL A 85 7.42 -1.65 -14.42
N PHE A 86 8.46 -2.39 -14.77
CA PHE A 86 9.79 -1.85 -14.97
C PHE A 86 10.19 -1.92 -16.44
N ASP A 87 11.09 -1.03 -16.85
CA ASP A 87 11.80 -1.16 -18.10
C ASP A 87 13.00 -2.12 -17.96
N LYS A 88 13.75 -2.31 -19.04
CA LYS A 88 14.93 -3.19 -19.08
C LYS A 88 16.07 -2.76 -18.15
N ASN A 89 16.09 -1.51 -17.70
CA ASN A 89 17.09 -0.96 -16.79
C ASN A 89 16.64 -1.05 -15.32
N GLY A 90 15.38 -1.45 -15.08
CA GLY A 90 14.78 -1.51 -13.75
C GLY A 90 14.01 -0.25 -13.34
N ASP A 91 13.85 0.73 -14.24
CA ASP A 91 13.12 1.97 -13.93
C ASP A 91 11.60 1.76 -14.02
N THR A 92 10.86 2.31 -13.06
CA THR A 92 9.40 2.21 -13.02
C THR A 92 8.77 2.96 -14.20
N LEU A 93 7.99 2.25 -15.02
CA LEU A 93 7.20 2.78 -16.11
C LEU A 93 5.94 3.48 -15.56
N LYS A 94 5.97 4.81 -15.45
CA LYS A 94 4.90 5.62 -14.84
C LYS A 94 3.51 5.46 -15.49
N ASN A 95 3.46 5.10 -16.76
CA ASN A 95 2.21 4.85 -17.50
C ASN A 95 1.70 3.41 -17.36
N LYS A 96 2.46 2.52 -16.71
CA LYS A 96 2.11 1.13 -16.45
C LYS A 96 1.97 0.87 -14.95
N GLY A 97 1.30 -0.22 -14.64
CA GLY A 97 0.90 -0.58 -13.29
C GLY A 97 0.01 0.43 -12.59
N SER A 98 -0.03 0.34 -11.26
CA SER A 98 -0.95 1.07 -10.43
C SER A 98 -0.53 1.01 -8.95
N HIS A 99 0.00 2.11 -8.43
CA HIS A 99 0.52 2.17 -7.06
C HIS A 99 0.32 3.54 -6.41
N PHE A 100 0.40 3.59 -5.09
CA PHE A 100 0.35 4.79 -4.27
C PHE A 100 1.59 4.87 -3.36
N LYS A 101 1.82 6.04 -2.79
CA LYS A 101 2.86 6.27 -1.79
C LYS A 101 2.24 6.89 -0.56
N ILE A 102 2.58 6.37 0.62
CA ILE A 102 2.20 6.99 1.90
C ILE A 102 3.47 7.47 2.59
N VAL A 103 3.43 8.70 3.09
CA VAL A 103 4.47 9.29 3.93
C VAL A 103 3.84 9.63 5.27
N PHE A 104 4.34 9.00 6.33
CA PHE A 104 3.98 9.32 7.71
C PHE A 104 4.93 10.37 8.25
N GLU A 105 4.41 11.33 9.01
CA GLU A 105 5.27 12.34 9.67
C GLU A 105 6.18 11.71 10.73
N LYS A 106 5.70 10.67 11.42
CA LYS A 106 6.40 9.94 12.48
C LYS A 106 5.99 8.47 12.47
N ASP A 107 6.80 7.59 13.03
CA ASP A 107 6.43 6.20 13.34
C ASP A 107 6.11 5.99 14.84
N THR A 108 6.49 6.97 15.66
CA THR A 108 6.26 7.04 17.10
C THR A 108 5.58 8.35 17.44
N ILE A 109 4.46 8.28 18.15
CA ILE A 109 3.65 9.44 18.57
C ILE A 109 3.39 9.37 20.07
N ARG A 110 3.13 10.52 20.70
CA ARG A 110 2.68 10.53 22.09
C ARG A 110 1.17 10.25 22.20
N LEU A 111 0.74 9.85 23.39
CA LEU A 111 -0.68 9.69 23.70
C LEU A 111 -1.43 11.00 23.43
N ASN A 112 -2.59 10.92 22.77
CA ASN A 112 -3.39 12.07 22.33
C ASN A 112 -2.70 12.98 21.28
N GLU A 113 -1.54 12.61 20.75
CA GLU A 113 -0.99 13.18 19.52
C GLU A 113 -1.52 12.36 18.33
N PRO A 114 -2.03 12.99 17.25
CA PRO A 114 -2.49 12.23 16.10
C PRO A 114 -1.29 11.71 15.30
N ILE A 115 -1.40 10.49 14.79
CA ILE A 115 -0.58 10.11 13.64
C ILE A 115 -1.06 10.92 12.43
N ARG A 116 -0.14 11.41 11.63
CA ARG A 116 -0.43 12.16 10.40
C ARG A 116 0.29 11.54 9.22
N ALA A 117 -0.40 11.47 8.11
CA ALA A 117 0.13 10.90 6.89
C ALA A 117 -0.40 11.63 5.66
N LYS A 118 0.44 11.67 4.63
CA LYS A 118 0.06 12.06 3.28
C LYS A 118 0.09 10.83 2.38
N ILE A 119 -0.97 10.63 1.62
CA ILE A 119 -1.03 9.61 0.57
C ILE A 119 -1.09 10.29 -0.80
N ASP A 120 -0.30 9.77 -1.74
CA ASP A 120 -0.26 10.19 -3.13
C ASP A 120 -0.56 8.97 -4.02
N LEU A 121 -1.67 8.98 -4.77
CA LEU A 121 -1.94 8.00 -5.82
C LEU A 121 -1.02 8.29 -7.02
N THR A 122 0.14 7.63 -7.02
CA THR A 122 1.25 7.93 -7.95
C THR A 122 0.94 7.47 -9.38
N THR A 123 0.35 6.29 -9.53
CA THR A 123 -0.16 5.80 -10.82
C THR A 123 -1.60 5.32 -10.63
N PRO A 124 -2.58 6.07 -11.17
CA PRO A 124 -4.00 5.69 -11.12
C PRO A 124 -4.29 4.38 -11.86
N LEU A 125 -5.33 3.67 -11.44
CA LEU A 125 -5.87 2.54 -12.20
C LEU A 125 -6.69 3.06 -13.38
N PHE A 126 -7.50 4.10 -13.16
CA PHE A 126 -8.34 4.69 -14.19
C PHE A 126 -7.58 5.77 -14.98
N LYS A 127 -6.48 5.38 -15.63
CA LYS A 127 -5.50 6.28 -16.28
C LYS A 127 -6.09 7.31 -17.26
N ASN A 128 -7.15 6.92 -17.97
CA ASN A 128 -7.79 7.76 -18.99
C ASN A 128 -9.09 8.41 -18.48
N LYS A 129 -9.29 8.43 -17.16
CA LYS A 129 -10.47 9.02 -16.51
C LYS A 129 -10.00 10.11 -15.56
N ASN A 130 -10.85 11.11 -15.35
CA ASN A 130 -10.62 12.12 -14.32
C ASN A 130 -10.98 11.57 -12.94
N SER A 131 -10.27 10.52 -12.50
CA SER A 131 -10.51 9.92 -11.20
C SER A 131 -9.98 10.78 -10.06
N ASN A 132 -10.60 10.69 -8.90
CA ASN A 132 -10.20 11.35 -7.67
C ASN A 132 -9.96 10.28 -6.59
N ILE A 133 -9.42 10.69 -5.44
CA ILE A 133 -9.25 9.80 -4.30
C ILE A 133 -9.94 10.28 -3.03
N PHE A 134 -10.26 9.36 -2.14
CA PHE A 134 -10.45 9.63 -0.73
C PHE A 134 -9.83 8.49 0.10
N VAL A 135 -9.54 8.77 1.36
CA VAL A 135 -9.01 7.82 2.31
C VAL A 135 -10.07 7.52 3.35
N VAL A 136 -10.23 6.24 3.66
CA VAL A 136 -11.07 5.76 4.74
C VAL A 136 -10.19 5.15 5.82
N VAL A 137 -10.33 5.64 7.04
CA VAL A 137 -9.71 5.06 8.24
C VAL A 137 -10.79 4.82 9.29
N PRO A 138 -10.56 3.99 10.31
CA PRO A 138 -11.46 3.95 11.44
C PRO A 138 -11.45 5.29 12.16
N LYS A 139 -12.63 5.76 12.57
CA LYS A 139 -12.78 6.96 13.39
C LYS A 139 -11.95 6.85 14.67
N ASP A 140 -11.59 8.00 15.24
CA ASP A 140 -10.91 8.06 16.53
C ASP A 140 -11.61 7.17 17.57
N TYR A 141 -10.80 6.38 18.27
CA TYR A 141 -11.24 5.46 19.32
C TYR A 141 -12.21 4.34 18.89
N SER A 142 -12.52 4.24 17.60
CA SER A 142 -13.22 3.08 17.01
C SER A 142 -12.32 1.84 17.02
N ILE A 143 -12.95 0.67 16.95
CA ILE A 143 -12.22 -0.57 16.66
C ILE A 143 -11.46 -0.43 15.33
N ASN A 144 -10.31 -1.09 15.23
CA ASN A 144 -9.53 -1.06 13.99
C ASN A 144 -10.09 -2.06 12.97
N PHE A 145 -9.71 -1.92 11.69
CA PHE A 145 -9.97 -3.00 10.73
C PHE A 145 -9.27 -4.29 11.16
N ASN A 146 -9.90 -5.43 10.89
CA ASN A 146 -9.23 -6.72 10.86
C ASN A 146 -8.12 -6.70 9.81
N GLU A 147 -7.15 -7.60 9.94
CA GLU A 147 -6.04 -7.70 8.97
C GLU A 147 -6.52 -7.93 7.54
N ASP A 148 -7.60 -8.71 7.37
CA ASP A 148 -8.24 -8.98 6.09
C ASP A 148 -9.45 -8.07 5.80
N PHE A 149 -9.60 -6.99 6.58
CA PHE A 149 -10.69 -6.01 6.45
C PHE A 149 -12.12 -6.60 6.53
N SER A 150 -12.29 -7.78 7.15
CA SER A 150 -13.58 -8.47 7.23
C SER A 150 -14.65 -7.76 8.05
N ASN A 151 -14.24 -6.93 9.01
CA ASN A 151 -15.14 -6.15 9.87
C ASN A 151 -15.49 -4.76 9.31
N LEU A 152 -15.35 -4.52 7.99
CA LEU A 152 -15.60 -3.22 7.37
C LEU A 152 -16.96 -2.60 7.75
N LYS A 153 -18.01 -3.43 7.91
CA LYS A 153 -19.37 -2.98 8.27
C LYS A 153 -19.54 -2.63 9.75
N GLU A 154 -18.66 -3.12 10.62
CA GLU A 154 -18.71 -2.93 12.07
C GLU A 154 -17.88 -1.72 12.52
N VAL A 155 -16.86 -1.38 11.74
CA VAL A 155 -15.96 -0.27 12.03
C VAL A 155 -16.67 1.06 11.77
N ASN A 156 -16.72 1.94 12.77
CA ASN A 156 -17.12 3.32 12.56
C ASN A 156 -16.03 4.04 11.74
N LEU A 157 -16.39 4.55 10.56
CA LEU A 157 -15.48 5.07 9.55
C LEU A 157 -15.31 6.59 9.65
N ASP A 158 -14.12 7.07 9.33
CA ASP A 158 -13.83 8.46 9.01
C ASP A 158 -13.28 8.53 7.58
N THR A 159 -13.74 9.52 6.82
CA THR A 159 -13.41 9.68 5.40
C THR A 159 -12.77 11.03 5.17
N THR A 160 -11.55 11.02 4.68
CA THR A 160 -10.85 12.24 4.27
C THR A 160 -10.73 12.30 2.76
N PHE A 161 -11.32 13.33 2.16
CA PHE A 161 -11.25 13.55 0.71
C PHE A 161 -9.88 14.11 0.31
N ASN A 162 -9.59 14.04 -0.98
CA ASN A 162 -8.39 14.61 -1.57
C ASN A 162 -8.26 16.13 -1.30
N LEU A 163 -7.04 16.64 -1.42
CA LEU A 163 -6.69 18.05 -1.19
C LEU A 163 -7.10 18.97 -2.34
N ASN A 164 -8.03 18.55 -3.20
CA ASN A 164 -8.42 19.36 -4.32
C ASN A 164 -9.25 20.55 -3.83
N LEU A 165 -8.65 21.74 -3.89
CA LEU A 165 -9.35 23.00 -3.65
C LEU A 165 -10.49 23.15 -4.67
N GLU A 166 -11.56 23.84 -4.28
CA GLU A 166 -12.62 24.18 -5.21
C GLU A 166 -12.05 24.91 -6.44
N ASN A 167 -12.61 24.64 -7.62
CA ASN A 167 -12.06 25.17 -8.88
C ASN A 167 -11.94 26.70 -8.87
N GLU A 168 -12.92 27.39 -8.26
CA GLU A 168 -12.89 28.85 -8.11
C GLU A 168 -11.71 29.33 -7.26
N MET A 169 -11.44 28.64 -6.16
CA MET A 169 -10.30 28.94 -5.30
C MET A 169 -8.96 28.64 -5.97
N LYS A 170 -8.84 27.53 -6.71
CA LYS A 170 -7.62 27.22 -7.48
C LYS A 170 -7.30 28.32 -8.48
N ASN A 171 -8.33 28.75 -9.21
CA ASN A 171 -8.21 29.81 -10.20
C ASN A 171 -7.80 31.14 -9.55
N SER A 172 -8.32 31.46 -8.37
CA SER A 172 -8.02 32.72 -7.67
C SER A 172 -6.60 32.80 -7.12
N ILE A 173 -5.95 31.67 -6.80
CA ILE A 173 -4.56 31.62 -6.29
C ILE A 173 -3.54 31.12 -7.32
N GLY A 174 -3.95 30.94 -8.58
CA GLY A 174 -3.05 30.57 -9.68
C GLY A 174 -2.47 29.15 -9.61
N LEU A 175 -3.11 28.23 -8.87
CA LEU A 175 -2.69 26.84 -8.81
C LEU A 175 -3.22 26.06 -10.01
N THR A 176 -2.29 25.50 -10.81
CA THR A 176 -2.60 24.66 -11.98
C THR A 176 -2.46 23.16 -11.70
N THR A 177 -2.00 22.79 -10.50
CA THR A 177 -1.75 21.39 -10.12
C THR A 177 -3.06 20.73 -9.66
N ASP A 178 -3.38 19.56 -10.21
CA ASP A 178 -4.50 18.75 -9.73
C ASP A 178 -4.09 17.97 -8.47
N PHE A 179 -4.79 18.23 -7.37
CA PHE A 179 -4.59 17.55 -6.10
C PHE A 179 -5.62 16.43 -5.87
N GLY A 180 -6.42 16.09 -6.88
CA GLY A 180 -7.38 14.96 -6.84
C GLY A 180 -6.75 13.60 -6.54
N LYS A 181 -5.42 13.51 -6.58
CA LYS A 181 -4.60 12.32 -6.31
C LYS A 181 -3.86 12.34 -4.97
N THR A 182 -4.07 13.35 -4.14
CA THR A 182 -3.37 13.48 -2.85
C THR A 182 -4.37 13.69 -1.73
N ALA A 183 -4.19 13.03 -0.60
CA ALA A 183 -4.97 13.27 0.62
C ALA A 183 -4.04 13.30 1.84
N ILE A 184 -4.37 14.12 2.83
CA ILE A 184 -3.73 14.11 4.16
C ILE A 184 -4.76 13.61 5.15
N PHE A 185 -4.38 12.63 5.97
CA PHE A 185 -5.26 12.04 6.96
C PHE A 185 -4.50 11.81 8.26
N GLY A 186 -5.25 11.57 9.33
CA GLY A 186 -4.68 11.27 10.63
C GLY A 186 -5.66 10.54 11.52
N ARG A 187 -5.16 10.08 12.67
CA ARG A 187 -5.96 9.38 13.67
C ARG A 187 -5.36 9.52 15.05
N TYR A 188 -6.19 9.65 16.07
CA TYR A 188 -5.77 9.64 17.46
C TYR A 188 -5.80 8.22 18.05
N PHE A 189 -4.91 7.99 19.02
CA PHE A 189 -4.90 6.77 19.84
C PHE A 189 -5.04 7.14 21.31
N ASN A 190 -5.90 6.42 22.03
CA ASN A 190 -6.20 6.63 23.46
C ASN A 190 -5.47 5.65 24.39
N SER A 191 -4.53 4.87 23.87
CA SER A 191 -3.75 3.93 24.69
C SER A 191 -2.35 3.77 24.14
N ILE A 192 -1.40 3.60 25.05
CA ILE A 192 0.01 3.39 24.75
C ILE A 192 0.26 2.00 24.14
N GLY A 193 1.49 1.80 23.63
CA GLY A 193 1.99 0.54 23.10
C GLY A 193 2.00 0.47 21.58
N LYS A 194 2.31 -0.71 21.06
CA LYS A 194 2.33 -0.98 19.62
C LYS A 194 0.89 -1.05 19.10
N LYS A 195 0.61 -0.27 18.05
CA LYS A 195 -0.68 -0.18 17.37
C LYS A 195 -0.48 -0.49 15.88
N LYS A 196 -1.57 -0.95 15.25
CA LYS A 196 -1.70 -1.02 13.80
C LYS A 196 -2.61 0.11 13.35
N LEU A 197 -2.20 0.89 12.37
CA LEU A 197 -3.10 1.74 11.60
C LEU A 197 -3.41 1.04 10.29
N ARG A 198 -4.69 0.81 10.03
CA ARG A 198 -5.17 0.26 8.76
C ARG A 198 -6.10 1.26 8.11
N GLY A 199 -6.05 1.32 6.79
CA GLY A 199 -6.95 2.18 6.03
C GLY A 199 -7.09 1.74 4.59
N ILE A 200 -8.01 2.41 3.90
CA ILE A 200 -8.41 2.13 2.54
C ILE A 200 -8.23 3.40 1.72
N LEU A 201 -7.44 3.33 0.67
CA LEU A 201 -7.41 4.31 -0.40
C LEU A 201 -8.49 3.93 -1.42
N VAL A 202 -9.42 4.84 -1.68
CA VAL A 202 -10.43 4.66 -2.72
C VAL A 202 -10.11 5.60 -3.87
N GLU A 203 -9.88 5.04 -5.06
CA GLU A 203 -9.85 5.79 -6.32
C GLU A 203 -11.24 5.67 -6.96
N TYR A 204 -11.82 6.78 -7.40
CA TYR A 204 -13.16 6.77 -7.99
C TYR A 204 -13.31 7.77 -9.13
N PHE A 205 -14.27 7.55 -10.03
CA PHE A 205 -14.72 8.52 -11.02
C PHE A 205 -16.20 8.35 -11.33
N TYR A 206 -16.80 9.40 -11.89
CA TYR A 206 -18.15 9.35 -12.41
C TYR A 206 -18.14 9.33 -13.94
N GLN A 207 -19.10 8.62 -14.53
CA GLN A 207 -19.32 8.65 -15.96
C GLN A 207 -20.82 8.66 -16.28
N ASP A 208 -21.22 9.65 -17.06
CA ASP A 208 -22.59 9.77 -17.57
C ASP A 208 -22.88 8.67 -18.59
N SER A 209 -24.04 8.05 -18.45
CA SER A 209 -24.68 7.30 -19.53
C SER A 209 -25.95 8.05 -19.92
N ILE A 210 -25.94 8.62 -21.13
CA ILE A 210 -27.11 9.25 -21.73
C ILE A 210 -27.92 8.13 -22.39
N THR A 211 -29.12 7.89 -21.87
CA THR A 211 -30.18 7.16 -22.58
C THR A 211 -31.17 8.18 -23.12
N SER A 212 -31.99 7.81 -24.11
CA SER A 212 -32.97 8.73 -24.71
C SER A 212 -33.86 9.44 -23.68
N ASP A 213 -34.09 8.79 -22.54
CA ASP A 213 -35.10 9.21 -21.57
C ASP A 213 -34.52 9.57 -20.18
N SER A 214 -33.21 9.45 -19.97
CA SER A 214 -32.56 9.85 -18.71
C SER A 214 -31.03 9.99 -18.78
N ILE A 215 -30.48 10.90 -17.98
CA ILE A 215 -29.05 10.96 -17.64
C ILE A 215 -28.84 10.09 -16.39
N LYS A 216 -28.06 9.02 -16.51
CA LYS A 216 -27.65 8.19 -15.36
C LYS A 216 -26.17 8.41 -15.06
N LEU A 217 -25.87 8.87 -13.85
CA LEU A 217 -24.51 9.05 -13.36
C LEU A 217 -24.02 7.73 -12.77
N ASN A 218 -23.06 7.06 -13.43
CA ASN A 218 -22.49 5.82 -12.93
C ASN A 218 -21.24 6.11 -12.09
N TYR A 219 -21.15 5.51 -10.91
CA TYR A 219 -19.99 5.60 -10.01
C TYR A 219 -19.12 4.35 -10.13
N PHE A 220 -17.83 4.56 -10.36
CA PHE A 220 -16.84 3.49 -10.44
C PHE A 220 -15.77 3.74 -9.38
N GLU A 221 -15.38 2.69 -8.66
CA GLU A 221 -14.33 2.78 -7.66
C GLU A 221 -13.36 1.58 -7.70
N ASN A 222 -12.15 1.82 -7.22
CA ASN A 222 -11.17 0.79 -6.91
C ASN A 222 -10.62 1.05 -5.51
N LYS A 223 -10.53 0.00 -4.70
CA LYS A 223 -10.02 0.06 -3.33
C LYS A 223 -8.61 -0.51 -3.26
N ARG A 224 -7.77 0.15 -2.48
CA ARG A 224 -6.46 -0.33 -2.05
C ARG A 224 -6.33 -0.16 -0.55
N TYR A 225 -5.46 -0.95 0.03
CA TYR A 225 -5.41 -1.14 1.46
C TYR A 225 -3.98 -0.88 1.94
N PHE A 226 -3.85 -0.32 3.13
CA PHE A 226 -2.56 -0.09 3.75
C PHE A 226 -2.58 -0.44 5.23
N GLU A 227 -1.41 -0.82 5.74
CA GLU A 227 -1.16 -1.05 7.15
C GLU A 227 0.15 -0.38 7.56
N LYS A 228 0.19 0.22 8.75
CA LYS A 228 1.39 0.78 9.36
C LYS A 228 1.46 0.40 10.84
N ASP A 229 2.62 -0.11 11.25
CA ASP A 229 2.98 -0.20 12.67
C ASP A 229 3.26 1.19 13.24
N ILE A 230 2.65 1.48 14.40
CA ILE A 230 2.79 2.74 15.14
C ILE A 230 3.14 2.42 16.59
N LEU A 231 4.08 3.15 17.17
CA LEU A 231 4.34 3.12 18.60
C LEU A 231 3.70 4.34 19.27
N VAL A 232 2.80 4.11 20.21
CA VAL A 232 2.22 5.18 21.04
C VAL A 232 2.92 5.19 22.39
N ILE A 233 3.58 6.28 22.73
CA ILE A 233 4.28 6.46 24.01
C ILE A 233 3.52 7.41 24.93
N GLU A 234 3.87 7.40 26.21
CA GLU A 234 3.26 8.29 27.21
C GLU A 234 3.54 9.77 26.90
N ASN A 235 2.63 10.65 27.33
CA ASN A 235 2.93 12.08 27.34
C ASN A 235 3.91 12.36 28.48
N MET A 236 5.09 12.87 28.15
CA MET A 236 5.99 13.39 29.17
C MET A 236 5.38 14.72 29.65
N ASN A 237 5.06 14.78 30.95
CA ASN A 237 4.65 16.02 31.63
C ASN A 237 5.71 17.11 31.48
#